data_AF-A0A8J6B1Z8-F1
#
_entry.id   AF-A0A8J6B1Z8-F1
#
_cell.length_a   1.000
_cell.length_b   1.000
_cell.length_c   1.000
_cell.angle_alpha   90.00
_cell.angle_beta   90.00
_cell.angle_gamma   90.00
#
_symmetry.space_group_name_H-M   'P 1'
#
loop_
_entity.id
_entity.type
_entity.pdbx_description
1 polymer ?
#
loop_
_entity_poly.entity_id
_entity_poly.type
_entity_poly.pdbx_seq_one_letter_code
_entity_poly.pdbx_strand_id
1 'polypeptide(L)'
;MAVKHQADLILCRKLAGMHAGRVCANCQGRCPLCDSFVHQDEPVLICEDCYQSGYKDKCIVCGSRATDDAHYCKECVRHGKDRDGCPVVINIGGARMDSFFQRMMTK
;
A
#
# COMPACT_ATOMS: atom_id res chain seq x y z
N MET A 1 -8.19 4.22 0.66
CA MET A 1 -8.53 3.38 -0.51
C MET A 1 -7.83 2.06 -0.36
N ALA A 2 -8.59 1.00 -0.54
CA ALA A 2 -8.30 -0.33 -0.05
C ALA A 2 -7.99 -1.27 -1.19
N VAL A 3 -6.86 -1.96 -1.13
CA VAL A 3 -6.50 -2.98 -2.14
C VAL A 3 -7.56 -4.08 -2.16
N LYS A 4 -8.10 -4.46 -1.00
CA LYS A 4 -9.13 -5.50 -0.91
C LYS A 4 -10.47 -5.08 -1.53
N HIS A 5 -10.81 -3.80 -1.47
CA HIS A 5 -12.14 -3.32 -1.88
C HIS A 5 -12.22 -2.86 -3.33
N GLN A 6 -11.07 -2.75 -4.02
CA GLN A 6 -11.00 -2.22 -5.38
C GLN A 6 -10.27 -3.22 -6.29
N ALA A 7 -11.04 -3.93 -7.12
CA ALA A 7 -10.57 -5.09 -7.88
C ALA A 7 -9.58 -4.76 -9.02
N ASP A 8 -9.58 -3.53 -9.51
CA ASP A 8 -8.69 -3.05 -10.57
C ASP A 8 -7.32 -2.59 -10.04
N LEU A 9 -7.06 -2.63 -8.73
CA LEU A 9 -5.73 -2.32 -8.20
C LEU A 9 -4.75 -3.47 -8.43
N ILE A 10 -3.63 -3.15 -9.08
CA ILE A 10 -2.58 -4.10 -9.43
C ILE A 10 -1.42 -3.89 -8.46
N LEU A 11 -1.07 -4.98 -7.77
CA LEU A 11 0.10 -5.03 -6.89
C LEU A 11 1.36 -5.37 -7.68
N CYS A 12 2.50 -4.82 -7.24
CA CYS A 12 3.80 -5.07 -7.84
C CYS A 12 4.19 -6.56 -7.81
N ARG A 13 4.06 -7.22 -6.65
CA ARG A 13 4.36 -8.66 -6.42
C ARG A 13 5.78 -9.12 -6.81
N LYS A 14 6.71 -8.21 -7.10
CA LYS A 14 8.14 -8.52 -7.21
C LYS A 14 8.70 -9.01 -5.87
N LEU A 15 9.84 -9.70 -5.91
CA LEU A 15 10.54 -10.17 -4.70
C LEU A 15 10.77 -8.98 -3.75
N ALA A 16 10.32 -9.13 -2.50
CA ALA A 16 10.54 -8.12 -1.48
C ALA A 16 12.04 -8.02 -1.17
N GLY A 17 12.55 -6.79 -1.07
CA GLY A 17 13.93 -6.51 -0.70
C GLY A 17 14.09 -6.31 0.79
N MET A 18 15.06 -5.49 1.18
CA MET A 18 15.35 -5.16 2.58
C MET A 18 14.73 -3.82 3.02
N HIS A 19 14.03 -3.13 2.12
CA HIS A 19 13.50 -1.79 2.38
C HIS A 19 12.12 -1.86 3.03
N ALA A 20 11.96 -1.17 4.15
CA ALA A 20 10.66 -1.02 4.79
C ALA A 20 9.72 -0.16 3.91
N GLY A 21 8.51 -0.64 3.70
CA GLY A 21 7.41 0.14 3.16
C GLY A 21 6.90 1.12 4.20
N ARG A 22 6.47 2.30 3.77
CA ARG A 22 5.98 3.36 4.66
C ARG A 22 4.55 3.77 4.37
N VAL A 23 3.87 4.31 5.37
CA VAL A 23 2.52 4.87 5.31
C VAL A 23 2.49 6.32 5.79
N CYS A 24 1.49 7.08 5.35
CA CYS A 24 1.23 8.42 5.88
C CYS A 24 0.38 8.34 7.16
N ALA A 25 0.29 9.44 7.91
CA ALA A 25 -0.51 9.54 9.14
C ALA A 25 -1.97 9.04 8.97
N ASN A 26 -2.61 9.32 7.82
CA ASN A 26 -3.98 8.88 7.54
C ASN A 26 -4.12 7.37 7.26
N CYS A 27 -3.00 6.68 7.03
CA CYS A 27 -2.94 5.23 6.76
C CYS A 27 -2.12 4.49 7.83
N GLN A 28 -1.77 5.16 8.93
CA GLN A 28 -1.09 4.54 10.05
C GLN A 28 -1.94 3.40 10.63
N GLY A 29 -1.30 2.32 11.08
CA GLY A 29 -2.00 1.14 11.61
C GLY A 29 -2.57 0.20 10.53
N ARG A 30 -2.66 0.64 9.27
CA ARG A 30 -3.41 -0.04 8.23
C ARG A 30 -2.59 -1.12 7.53
N CYS A 31 -3.09 -2.35 7.56
CA CYS A 31 -2.55 -3.47 6.78
C CYS A 31 -2.73 -3.21 5.27
N PRO A 32 -1.67 -3.23 4.45
CA PRO A 32 -1.77 -2.94 3.01
C PRO A 32 -2.59 -3.95 2.19
N LEU A 33 -2.80 -5.17 2.71
CA LEU A 33 -3.44 -6.26 1.97
C LEU A 33 -4.95 -6.36 2.23
N CYS A 34 -5.35 -6.28 3.50
CA CYS A 34 -6.74 -6.48 3.91
C CYS A 34 -7.40 -5.24 4.51
N ASP A 35 -6.64 -4.15 4.66
CA ASP A 35 -7.09 -2.87 5.21
C ASP A 35 -7.54 -2.90 6.68
N SER A 36 -7.20 -3.96 7.41
CA SER A 36 -7.37 -4.04 8.86
C SER A 36 -6.46 -3.05 9.59
N PHE A 37 -6.94 -2.48 10.69
CA PHE A 37 -6.19 -1.58 11.58
C PHE A 37 -5.77 -2.24 12.89
N VAL A 38 -6.04 -3.53 13.05
CA VAL A 38 -5.83 -4.26 14.31
C VAL A 38 -4.78 -5.35 14.16
N HIS A 39 -4.07 -5.61 15.26
CA HIS A 39 -3.08 -6.69 15.40
C HIS A 39 -1.97 -6.61 14.34
N GLN A 40 -1.22 -5.50 14.31
CA GLN A 40 0.00 -5.40 13.51
C GLN A 40 1.05 -6.38 14.04
N ASP A 41 1.78 -7.04 13.14
CA ASP A 41 2.70 -8.14 13.48
C ASP A 41 4.04 -7.95 12.75
N GLU A 42 4.11 -8.26 11.45
CA GLU A 42 5.34 -8.19 10.67
C GLU A 42 5.47 -6.87 9.90
N PRO A 43 6.68 -6.28 9.79
CA PRO A 43 6.92 -5.10 8.97
C PRO A 43 6.76 -5.42 7.48
N VAL A 44 6.28 -4.43 6.73
CA VAL A 44 6.11 -4.55 5.28
C VAL A 44 7.44 -4.27 4.59
N LEU A 45 7.88 -5.19 3.74
CA LEU A 45 9.06 -5.00 2.90
C LEU A 45 8.64 -4.76 1.44
N ILE A 46 9.31 -3.80 0.78
CA ILE A 46 9.10 -3.46 -0.63
C ILE A 46 10.28 -3.90 -1.49
N CYS A 47 10.04 -4.13 -2.77
CA CYS A 47 11.09 -4.44 -3.73
C CYS A 47 11.98 -3.22 -3.99
N GLU A 48 13.19 -3.47 -4.48
CA GLU A 48 14.17 -2.44 -4.80
C GLU A 48 13.66 -1.45 -5.84
N ASP A 49 12.99 -1.94 -6.90
CA ASP A 49 12.43 -1.10 -7.95
C ASP A 49 11.40 -0.09 -7.41
N CYS A 50 10.51 -0.53 -6.51
CA CYS A 50 9.52 0.36 -5.91
C CYS A 50 10.18 1.39 -4.99
N TYR A 51 11.20 0.96 -4.23
CA TYR A 51 11.98 1.86 -3.39
C TYR A 51 12.65 2.96 -4.23
N GLN A 52 13.32 2.59 -5.32
CA GLN A 52 13.96 3.52 -6.27
C GLN A 52 12.94 4.39 -7.01
N SER A 53 11.75 3.87 -7.29
CA SER A 53 10.62 4.61 -7.91
C SER A 53 9.98 5.66 -6.98
N GLY A 54 10.56 5.89 -5.80
CA GLY A 54 10.17 6.95 -4.88
C GLY A 54 9.24 6.53 -3.76
N TYR A 55 8.95 5.22 -3.59
CA TYR A 55 8.20 4.72 -2.43
C TYR A 55 9.00 4.73 -1.13
N LYS A 56 10.26 5.18 -1.14
CA LYS A 56 11.04 5.50 0.07
C LYS A 56 10.38 6.58 0.95
N ASP A 57 9.69 7.55 0.34
CA ASP A 57 9.08 8.71 1.02
C ASP A 57 7.57 8.82 0.75
N LYS A 58 6.99 7.82 0.08
CA LYS A 58 5.57 7.79 -0.28
C LYS A 58 4.85 6.64 0.42
N CYS A 59 3.62 6.91 0.80
CA CYS A 59 2.71 5.96 1.40
C CYS A 59 2.38 4.88 0.37
N ILE A 60 2.70 3.62 0.67
CA ILE A 60 2.47 2.48 -0.22
C ILE A 60 0.98 2.21 -0.52
N VAL A 61 0.10 2.76 0.32
CA VAL A 61 -1.35 2.62 0.22
C VAL A 61 -1.99 3.72 -0.63
N CYS A 62 -1.52 4.97 -0.48
CA CYS A 62 -2.22 6.13 -1.03
C CYS A 62 -1.35 7.10 -1.85
N GLY A 63 -0.03 6.92 -1.86
CA GLY A 63 0.93 7.75 -2.59
C GLY A 63 1.23 9.12 -1.97
N SER A 64 0.60 9.49 -0.85
CA SER A 64 0.92 10.72 -0.11
C SER A 64 2.28 10.62 0.62
N ARG A 65 2.81 11.73 1.13
CA ARG A 65 4.08 11.71 1.89
C ARG A 65 3.98 10.76 3.09
N ALA A 66 4.94 9.85 3.21
CA ALA A 66 4.98 8.88 4.30
C ALA A 66 5.66 9.46 5.56
N THR A 67 5.26 8.93 6.71
CA THR A 67 5.72 9.34 8.05
C THR A 67 6.11 8.15 8.91
N ASP A 68 5.44 7.01 8.75
CA ASP A 68 5.56 5.84 9.63
C ASP A 68 5.84 4.57 8.83
N ASP A 69 6.47 3.57 9.45
CA ASP A 69 6.71 2.27 8.83
C ASP A 69 5.42 1.42 8.80
N ALA A 70 5.20 0.72 7.70
CA ALA A 70 4.01 -0.07 7.45
C ALA A 70 4.16 -1.49 8.00
N HIS A 71 3.07 -2.07 8.49
CA HIS A 71 3.04 -3.42 9.05
C HIS A 71 1.85 -4.22 8.49
N TYR A 72 2.05 -5.51 8.28
CA TYR A 72 1.00 -6.47 8.01
C TYR A 72 0.25 -6.81 9.29
N CYS A 73 -1.04 -7.15 9.17
CA CYS A 73 -1.77 -7.69 10.30
C CYS A 73 -1.45 -9.18 10.50
N LYS A 74 -1.61 -9.64 11.74
CA LYS A 74 -1.39 -11.02 12.18
C LYS A 74 -2.17 -12.06 11.36
N GLU A 75 -3.37 -11.71 10.90
CA GLU A 75 -4.16 -12.61 10.04
C GLU A 75 -3.51 -12.77 8.66
N CYS A 76 -3.03 -11.70 8.04
CA CYS A 76 -2.35 -11.78 6.75
C CYS A 76 -1.05 -12.60 6.87
N VAL A 77 -0.30 -12.41 7.96
CA VAL A 77 0.92 -13.17 8.26
C VAL A 77 0.59 -14.66 8.47
N ARG A 78 -0.43 -14.96 9.27
CA ARG A 78 -0.86 -16.35 9.52
C ARG A 78 -1.29 -17.09 8.25
N HIS A 79 -1.87 -16.38 7.29
CA HIS A 79 -2.23 -16.94 5.98
C HIS A 79 -1.08 -16.90 4.95
N GLY A 80 0.11 -16.46 5.33
CA GLY A 80 1.30 -16.37 4.47
C GLY A 80 1.19 -15.32 3.36
N LYS A 81 0.26 -14.36 3.48
CA LYS A 81 0.01 -13.33 2.44
C LYS A 81 1.06 -12.23 2.43
N ASP A 82 1.76 -12.05 3.54
CA ASP A 82 2.95 -11.20 3.68
C ASP A 82 4.12 -11.66 2.78
N ARG A 83 4.13 -12.95 2.40
CA ARG A 83 5.19 -13.57 1.58
C ARG A 83 4.91 -13.58 0.08
N ASP A 84 3.75 -13.08 -0.35
CA ASP A 84 3.35 -13.00 -1.76
C ASP A 84 4.21 -11.99 -2.58
N GLY A 85 5.04 -11.16 -1.92
CA GLY A 85 5.92 -10.18 -2.55
C GLY A 85 5.52 -8.72 -2.27
N CYS A 86 6.10 -7.79 -3.05
CA CYS A 86 5.95 -6.35 -2.85
C CYS A 86 4.46 -5.89 -2.93
N PRO A 87 3.91 -5.27 -1.87
CA PRO A 87 2.49 -4.89 -1.81
C PRO A 87 2.21 -3.47 -2.36
N VAL A 88 3.16 -2.87 -3.07
CA VAL A 88 2.97 -1.55 -3.67
C VAL A 88 2.00 -1.63 -4.84
N VAL A 89 0.99 -0.76 -4.84
CA VAL A 89 0.06 -0.60 -5.97
C VAL A 89 0.74 0.20 -7.08
N ILE A 90 0.77 -0.35 -8.30
CA ILE A 90 1.49 0.27 -9.43
C ILE A 90 0.59 1.12 -10.34
N ASN A 91 -0.72 0.92 -10.31
CA ASN A 91 -1.68 1.66 -11.14
C ASN A 91 -2.58 2.59 -10.32
N ILE A 92 -3.17 3.58 -11.00
CA ILE A 92 -4.15 4.49 -10.41
C ILE A 92 -5.53 3.90 -10.69
N GLY A 93 -6.18 3.31 -9.69
CA GLY A 93 -7.48 2.67 -9.85
C GLY A 93 -8.60 3.64 -10.26
N GLY A 94 -9.65 3.11 -10.89
CA GLY A 94 -10.75 3.85 -11.49
C GLY A 94 -11.46 4.78 -10.50
N ALA A 95 -11.66 4.35 -9.24
CA ALA A 95 -12.26 5.19 -8.22
C ALA A 95 -11.48 6.49 -7.95
N ARG A 96 -10.13 6.47 -8.04
CA ARG A 96 -9.32 7.69 -7.92
C ARG A 96 -9.43 8.57 -9.14
N MET A 97 -9.39 7.96 -10.33
CA MET A 97 -9.51 8.68 -11.58
C MET A 97 -10.85 9.41 -11.64
N ASP A 98 -11.95 8.72 -11.33
CA ASP A 98 -13.28 9.30 -11.30
C ASP A 98 -13.40 10.47 -10.31
N SER A 99 -12.92 10.27 -9.07
CA SER A 99 -12.88 11.33 -8.05
C SER A 99 -12.09 12.56 -8.51
N PHE A 100 -11.00 12.36 -9.26
CA PHE A 100 -10.20 13.45 -9.82
C PHE A 100 -10.97 14.20 -10.90
N PHE A 101 -11.57 13.50 -11.86
CA PHE A 101 -12.34 14.12 -12.93
C PHE A 101 -13.59 14.84 -12.43
N GLN A 102 -14.32 14.27 -11.47
CA GLN A 102 -15.47 14.93 -10.84
C GLN A 102 -15.09 16.28 -10.23
N ARG A 103 -13.96 16.37 -9.52
CA ARG A 103 -13.44 17.61 -8.93
C ARG A 103 -12.96 18.63 -9.97
N MET A 104 -12.51 18.14 -11.13
CA MET A 104 -12.05 18.99 -12.22
C MET A 104 -13.23 19.62 -12.97
N MET A 105 -14.32 18.87 -13.17
CA MET A 105 -15.51 19.34 -13.90
C MET A 105 -16.47 20.20 -13.06
N THR A 106 -16.35 20.18 -11.74
CA THR A 106 -17.17 21.01 -10.83
C THR A 106 -16.56 22.39 -10.53
N LYS A 107 -15.46 22.74 -11.21
CA LYS A 107 -14.89 24.10 -11.25
C LYS A 107 -15.09 24.70 -12.62
#